data_AF-A0AAW3H8B2-F1
#
_entry.id   AF-A0AAW3H8B2-F1
#
_cell.length_a   1.000
_cell.length_b   1.000
_cell.length_c   1.000
_cell.angle_alpha   90.00
_cell.angle_beta   90.00
_cell.angle_gamma   90.00
#
_symmetry.space_group_name_H-M   'P 1'
#
loop_
_entity.id
_entity.type
_entity.pdbx_description
1 polymer ?
#
loop_
_entity_poly.entity_id
_entity_poly.type
_entity_poly.pdbx_seq_one_letter_code
_entity_poly.pdbx_strand_id
1 'polypeptide(L)'
;MGFFDFLFGRDNKKKSQAEPYVTFSTSDDIDYYSPKYFKILESRPNIFEIYGRDYNFPKYNDKFITSEGYSLRELLLLVWWGKTKSGRKSTVSIPKYFFSDYNLNAEKLTRKFKLDGLIFDEGERTLLTEEGRKIADKYLPLWEIHSIKQYPTNLDIDFPKWDKNNFDLMIYQMEIRYYSDHAKFCKKLVDYFNSLNAPESAQKIYDEINYYINEGNSDLAKIADYKEKVTILKEKINETKQLKGE
;
A
#
# COMPACT_ATOMS: atom_id res chain seq x y z
N MET A 1 -19.89 -26.16 -13.57
CA MET A 1 -21.27 -26.42 -13.12
C MET A 1 -21.35 -25.94 -11.67
N GLY A 2 -22.11 -24.94 -11.23
CA GLY A 2 -23.16 -24.10 -11.81
C GLY A 2 -24.01 -23.63 -10.63
N PHE A 3 -23.82 -22.39 -10.18
CA PHE A 3 -24.38 -21.79 -8.95
C PHE A 3 -25.85 -21.32 -9.11
N PHE A 4 -26.70 -22.11 -9.78
CA PHE A 4 -28.04 -21.66 -10.23
C PHE A 4 -29.22 -22.59 -9.89
N ASP A 5 -29.13 -23.43 -8.86
CA ASP A 5 -30.25 -24.34 -8.49
C ASP A 5 -31.15 -23.84 -7.34
N PHE A 6 -31.07 -22.57 -6.93
CA PHE A 6 -31.88 -22.07 -5.80
C PHE A 6 -33.18 -21.33 -6.18
N LEU A 7 -33.61 -21.34 -7.45
CA LEU A 7 -34.73 -20.50 -7.90
C LEU A 7 -35.96 -21.20 -8.49
N PHE A 8 -36.23 -22.47 -8.16
CA PHE A 8 -37.56 -23.06 -8.47
C PHE A 8 -38.14 -23.84 -7.30
N GLY A 9 -39.25 -23.29 -6.78
CA GLY A 9 -39.99 -23.80 -5.64
C GLY A 9 -40.65 -25.16 -5.88
N ARG A 10 -40.91 -25.84 -4.77
CA ARG A 10 -41.76 -27.03 -4.69
C ARG A 10 -42.90 -26.74 -3.72
N ASP A 11 -44.12 -26.66 -4.27
CA ASP A 11 -45.36 -26.53 -3.52
C ASP A 11 -45.56 -27.73 -2.58
N ASN A 12 -45.85 -27.45 -1.32
CA ASN A 12 -46.58 -28.37 -0.45
C ASN A 12 -47.53 -27.58 0.47
N LYS A 13 -48.82 -27.94 0.40
CA LYS A 13 -49.95 -27.25 1.02
C LYS A 13 -49.96 -27.33 2.55
N LYS A 14 -50.30 -26.17 3.13
CA LYS A 14 -51.12 -25.89 4.33
C LYS A 14 -50.84 -26.68 5.62
N LYS A 15 -50.21 -25.99 6.58
CA LYS A 15 -50.72 -25.92 7.95
C LYS A 15 -50.80 -24.45 8.36
N SER A 16 -52.01 -24.06 8.77
CA SER A 16 -52.35 -22.77 9.37
C SER A 16 -51.50 -22.51 10.60
N GLN A 17 -50.59 -21.55 10.51
CA GLN A 17 -49.97 -20.88 11.65
C GLN A 17 -50.04 -19.39 11.37
N ALA A 18 -50.42 -18.63 12.39
CA ALA A 18 -50.67 -17.19 12.33
C ALA A 18 -49.57 -16.48 11.55
N GLU A 19 -49.97 -15.58 10.64
CA GLU A 19 -49.02 -14.74 9.93
C GLU A 19 -48.16 -14.00 10.96
N PRO A 20 -46.83 -14.16 10.95
CA PRO A 20 -45.99 -13.24 11.67
C PRO A 20 -46.15 -11.91 10.95
N TYR A 21 -46.97 -11.03 11.51
CA TYR A 21 -46.85 -9.62 11.19
C TYR A 21 -45.42 -9.24 11.56
N VAL A 22 -44.57 -9.08 10.56
CA VAL A 22 -43.30 -8.40 10.76
C VAL A 22 -43.70 -6.95 10.94
N THR A 23 -43.90 -6.55 12.20
CA THR A 23 -43.79 -5.14 12.55
C THR A 23 -42.36 -4.75 12.22
N PHE A 24 -42.17 -4.09 11.08
CA PHE A 24 -41.05 -3.17 10.97
C PHE A 24 -41.23 -2.21 12.13
N SER A 25 -40.38 -2.35 13.14
CA SER A 25 -40.14 -1.26 14.07
C SER A 25 -39.69 -0.12 13.17
N THR A 26 -40.58 0.84 12.90
CA THR A 26 -40.18 2.16 12.43
C THR A 26 -39.37 2.72 13.58
N SER A 27 -38.08 2.42 13.60
CA SER A 27 -37.15 3.24 14.35
C SER A 27 -37.43 4.66 13.90
N ASP A 28 -37.63 5.58 14.83
CA ASP A 28 -37.62 7.03 14.60
C ASP A 28 -36.22 7.52 14.16
N ASP A 29 -35.49 6.69 13.41
CA ASP A 29 -34.21 6.98 12.82
C ASP A 29 -34.47 7.88 11.62
N ILE A 30 -33.96 9.11 11.71
CA ILE A 30 -33.93 10.04 10.60
C ILE A 30 -33.15 9.39 9.45
N ASP A 31 -33.83 9.22 8.31
CA ASP A 31 -33.17 8.86 7.07
C ASP A 31 -32.30 10.03 6.59
N TYR A 32 -30.99 9.87 6.73
CA TYR A 32 -30.00 10.86 6.34
C TYR A 32 -29.43 10.63 4.94
N TYR A 33 -29.92 9.64 4.16
CA TYR A 33 -29.48 9.37 2.79
C TYR A 33 -30.01 10.41 1.81
N SER A 34 -29.48 11.63 1.89
CA SER A 34 -29.85 12.74 1.02
C SER A 34 -28.84 12.97 -0.11
N PRO A 35 -29.22 13.67 -1.20
CA PRO A 35 -28.25 14.10 -2.21
C PRO A 35 -27.08 14.92 -1.62
N LYS A 36 -27.32 15.67 -0.53
CA LYS A 36 -26.27 16.41 0.17
C LYS A 36 -25.29 15.46 0.86
N TYR A 37 -25.78 14.38 1.48
CA TYR A 37 -24.94 13.35 2.08
C TYR A 37 -24.04 12.68 1.03
N PHE A 38 -24.62 12.20 -0.08
CA PHE A 38 -23.84 11.57 -1.14
C PHE A 38 -22.80 12.52 -1.76
N LYS A 39 -23.14 13.79 -1.96
CA LYS A 39 -22.17 14.79 -2.43
C LYS A 39 -21.00 14.98 -1.46
N ILE A 40 -21.24 14.90 -0.15
CA ILE A 40 -20.15 14.94 0.84
C ILE A 40 -19.29 13.68 0.71
N LEU A 41 -19.90 12.49 0.64
CA LEU A 41 -19.20 11.21 0.46
C LEU A 41 -18.32 11.19 -0.79
N GLU A 42 -18.80 11.71 -1.92
CA GLU A 42 -18.03 11.84 -3.16
C GLU A 42 -16.82 12.78 -3.01
N SER A 43 -16.82 13.67 -2.01
CA SER A 43 -15.68 14.56 -1.73
C SER A 43 -14.61 13.94 -0.82
N ARG A 44 -14.72 12.64 -0.50
CA ARG A 44 -13.70 11.93 0.27
C ARG A 44 -12.35 11.96 -0.48
N PRO A 45 -11.26 12.38 0.16
CA PRO A 45 -9.97 12.43 -0.52
C PRO A 45 -9.49 11.02 -0.89
N ASN A 46 -8.83 10.92 -2.05
CA ASN A 46 -8.22 9.69 -2.54
C ASN A 46 -6.70 9.80 -2.46
N ILE A 47 -6.07 8.89 -1.72
CA ILE A 47 -4.61 8.92 -1.54
C ILE A 47 -3.86 8.66 -2.84
N PHE A 48 -4.42 7.89 -3.78
CA PHE A 48 -3.78 7.60 -5.07
C PHE A 48 -3.71 8.83 -5.99
N GLU A 49 -4.72 9.71 -5.92
CA GLU A 49 -4.69 11.00 -6.63
C GLU A 49 -3.60 11.91 -6.07
N ILE A 50 -3.35 11.85 -4.75
CA ILE A 50 -2.28 12.61 -4.10
C ILE A 50 -0.91 12.05 -4.46
N TYR A 51 -0.78 10.71 -4.50
CA TYR A 51 0.45 10.03 -4.93
C TYR A 51 0.74 10.21 -6.42
N GLY A 52 -0.28 10.52 -7.23
CA GLY A 52 -0.16 10.59 -8.69
C GLY A 52 0.10 9.23 -9.34
N ARG A 53 -0.23 8.14 -8.64
CA ARG A 53 -0.04 6.76 -9.09
C ARG A 53 -1.20 5.92 -8.60
N ASP A 54 -1.79 5.17 -9.51
CA ASP A 54 -2.88 4.26 -9.21
C ASP A 54 -2.43 3.11 -8.30
N TYR A 55 -3.39 2.50 -7.59
CA TYR A 55 -3.12 1.35 -6.73
C TYR A 55 -2.55 0.14 -7.48
N ASN A 56 -2.85 0.04 -8.79
CA ASN A 56 -2.41 -1.03 -9.68
C ASN A 56 -1.16 -0.65 -10.50
N PHE A 57 -0.43 0.40 -10.10
CA PHE A 57 0.77 0.82 -10.81
C PHE A 57 1.77 -0.34 -10.94
N PRO A 58 2.31 -0.59 -12.15
CA PRO A 58 3.15 -1.74 -12.39
C PRO A 58 4.46 -1.66 -11.58
N LYS A 59 4.92 -2.79 -11.05
CA LYS A 59 6.13 -2.86 -10.20
C LYS A 59 7.44 -2.62 -10.97
N TYR A 60 7.42 -2.71 -12.28
CA TYR A 60 8.54 -2.49 -13.19
C TYR A 60 7.99 -2.21 -14.59
N ASN A 61 8.82 -1.70 -15.49
CA ASN A 61 8.49 -1.54 -16.91
C ASN A 61 9.65 -1.89 -17.85
N ASP A 62 10.81 -2.33 -17.31
CA ASP A 62 12.01 -2.73 -18.04
C ASP A 62 12.55 -1.65 -19.00
N LYS A 63 12.23 -0.37 -18.76
CA LYS A 63 12.75 0.76 -19.56
C LYS A 63 14.13 1.22 -19.10
N PHE A 64 14.52 0.92 -17.86
CA PHE A 64 15.85 1.28 -17.39
C PHE A 64 16.89 0.30 -17.95
N ILE A 65 17.85 0.84 -18.71
CA ILE A 65 18.92 0.03 -19.32
C ILE A 65 20.11 -0.02 -18.37
N THR A 66 20.46 -1.23 -17.93
CA THR A 66 21.62 -1.48 -17.06
C THR A 66 22.86 -1.76 -17.89
N SER A 67 24.04 -1.52 -17.32
CA SER A 67 25.32 -1.85 -17.95
C SER A 67 25.60 -3.35 -17.97
N GLU A 68 24.95 -4.11 -17.08
CA GLU A 68 25.17 -5.55 -16.88
C GLU A 68 24.33 -6.42 -17.82
N GLY A 69 23.42 -5.81 -18.61
CA GLY A 69 22.56 -6.53 -19.54
C GLY A 69 21.37 -7.26 -18.88
N TYR A 70 21.10 -6.96 -17.61
CA TYR A 70 19.97 -7.48 -16.84
C TYR A 70 18.93 -6.38 -16.58
N SER A 71 17.64 -6.70 -16.59
CA SER A 71 16.61 -5.77 -16.09
C SER A 71 16.76 -5.52 -14.58
N LEU A 72 16.19 -4.43 -14.07
CA LEU A 72 16.23 -4.14 -12.64
C LEU A 72 15.51 -5.23 -11.81
N ARG A 73 14.41 -5.80 -12.30
CA ARG A 73 13.74 -6.92 -11.60
C ARG A 73 14.61 -8.18 -11.54
N GLU A 74 15.42 -8.44 -12.55
CA GLU A 74 16.38 -9.54 -12.53
C GLU A 74 17.49 -9.27 -11.51
N LEU A 75 18.05 -8.06 -11.51
CA LEU A 75 19.08 -7.65 -10.55
C LEU A 75 18.56 -7.63 -9.10
N LEU A 76 17.26 -7.36 -8.88
CA LEU A 76 16.65 -7.53 -7.56
C LEU A 76 16.78 -8.96 -7.03
N LEU A 77 16.75 -9.98 -7.90
CA LEU A 77 16.98 -11.37 -7.48
C LEU A 77 18.44 -11.59 -7.07
N LEU A 78 19.40 -10.99 -7.78
CA LEU A 78 20.82 -11.04 -7.39
C LEU A 78 21.04 -10.38 -6.02
N VAL A 79 20.43 -9.21 -5.81
CA VAL A 79 20.43 -8.51 -4.51
C VAL A 79 19.83 -9.40 -3.42
N TRP A 80 18.74 -10.10 -3.71
CA TRP A 80 18.14 -11.03 -2.76
C TRP A 80 19.09 -12.14 -2.35
N TRP A 81 19.79 -12.77 -3.31
CA TRP A 81 20.85 -13.76 -3.03
C TRP A 81 21.98 -13.18 -2.17
N GLY A 82 22.37 -11.93 -2.45
CA GLY A 82 23.42 -11.21 -1.74
C GLY A 82 23.09 -10.71 -0.34
N LYS A 83 21.81 -10.67 0.04
CA LYS A 83 21.38 -9.97 1.25
C LYS A 83 21.89 -10.57 2.57
N THR A 84 22.25 -11.86 2.56
CA THR A 84 22.77 -12.57 3.73
C THR A 84 24.29 -12.69 3.65
N LYS A 85 25.02 -12.20 4.67
CA LYS A 85 26.50 -12.24 4.71
C LYS A 85 27.08 -13.65 4.53
N SER A 86 26.44 -14.66 5.13
CA SER A 86 26.86 -16.07 5.07
C SER A 86 26.26 -16.85 3.89
N GLY A 87 25.66 -16.16 2.92
CA GLY A 87 24.93 -16.81 1.83
C GLY A 87 23.62 -17.46 2.29
N ARG A 88 22.79 -17.80 1.31
CA ARG A 88 21.52 -18.51 1.53
C ARG A 88 21.72 -20.00 1.33
N LYS A 89 20.88 -20.84 1.92
CA LYS A 89 20.90 -22.28 1.62
C LYS A 89 20.66 -22.48 0.12
N SER A 90 21.43 -23.35 -0.54
CA SER A 90 21.26 -23.60 -1.99
C SER A 90 19.89 -24.18 -2.33
N THR A 91 19.22 -24.78 -1.34
CA THR A 91 17.85 -25.32 -1.41
C THR A 91 16.77 -24.33 -0.98
N VAL A 92 17.11 -23.08 -0.69
CA VAL A 92 16.11 -22.09 -0.25
C VAL A 92 15.08 -21.85 -1.35
N SER A 93 13.81 -21.84 -0.97
CA SER A 93 12.75 -21.47 -1.91
C SER A 93 12.84 -19.97 -2.21
N ILE A 94 12.89 -19.63 -3.50
CA ILE A 94 12.84 -18.23 -3.95
C ILE A 94 11.46 -17.66 -3.60
N PRO A 95 11.38 -16.45 -3.00
CA PRO A 95 10.11 -15.85 -2.61
C PRO A 95 9.10 -15.73 -3.77
N LYS A 96 7.82 -15.99 -3.45
CA LYS A 96 6.73 -15.98 -4.43
C LYS A 96 6.60 -14.68 -5.23
N TYR A 97 6.92 -13.54 -4.63
CA TYR A 97 6.81 -12.23 -5.29
C TYR A 97 7.71 -12.10 -6.53
N PHE A 98 8.83 -12.82 -6.61
CA PHE A 98 9.65 -12.84 -7.83
C PHE A 98 8.89 -13.42 -9.02
N PHE A 99 7.95 -14.34 -8.76
CA PHE A 99 7.12 -14.97 -9.77
C PHE A 99 5.84 -14.18 -10.01
N SER A 100 5.12 -13.76 -8.95
CA SER A 100 3.81 -13.11 -9.07
C SER A 100 3.89 -11.62 -9.41
N ASP A 101 4.82 -10.90 -8.80
CA ASP A 101 4.86 -9.44 -8.87
C ASP A 101 5.86 -8.98 -9.93
N TYR A 102 6.94 -9.76 -10.12
CA TYR A 102 8.03 -9.47 -11.06
C TYR A 102 8.02 -10.36 -12.30
N ASN A 103 7.12 -11.35 -12.41
CA ASN A 103 7.01 -12.27 -13.55
C ASN A 103 8.36 -12.87 -14.01
N LEU A 104 9.23 -13.25 -13.06
CA LEU A 104 10.51 -13.87 -13.36
C LEU A 104 10.40 -15.39 -13.40
N ASN A 105 11.14 -16.00 -14.32
CA ASN A 105 11.58 -17.39 -14.16
C ASN A 105 12.83 -17.41 -13.27
N ALA A 106 12.62 -17.25 -11.96
CA ALA A 106 13.70 -16.99 -11.02
C ALA A 106 14.70 -18.15 -10.90
N GLU A 107 14.27 -19.38 -11.13
CA GLU A 107 15.15 -20.55 -11.14
C GLU A 107 16.09 -20.53 -12.36
N LYS A 108 15.54 -20.26 -13.56
CA LYS A 108 16.34 -20.11 -14.79
C LYS A 108 17.33 -18.96 -14.65
N LEU A 109 16.89 -17.83 -14.10
CA LEU A 109 17.75 -16.68 -13.87
C LEU A 109 18.86 -16.98 -12.86
N THR A 110 18.55 -17.68 -11.77
CA THR A 110 19.58 -18.12 -10.80
C THR A 110 20.64 -19.00 -11.47
N ARG A 111 20.23 -19.94 -12.34
CA ARG A 111 21.20 -20.73 -13.13
C ARG A 111 22.04 -19.85 -14.04
N LYS A 112 21.45 -18.84 -14.69
CA LYS A 112 22.19 -17.87 -15.50
C LYS A 112 23.20 -17.09 -14.66
N PHE A 113 22.84 -16.61 -13.47
CA PHE A 113 23.81 -15.94 -12.59
C PHE A 113 24.99 -16.84 -12.19
N LYS A 114 24.78 -18.15 -12.04
CA LYS A 114 25.88 -19.10 -11.83
C LYS A 114 26.78 -19.23 -13.05
N LEU A 115 26.19 -19.37 -14.25
CA LEU A 115 26.93 -19.46 -15.51
C LEU A 115 27.74 -18.19 -15.80
N ASP A 116 27.17 -17.04 -15.49
CA ASP A 116 27.79 -15.72 -15.67
C ASP A 116 28.79 -15.40 -14.53
N GLY A 117 29.00 -16.33 -13.58
CA GLY A 117 30.00 -16.17 -12.51
C GLY A 117 29.64 -15.11 -11.46
N LEU A 118 28.36 -14.79 -11.28
CA LEU A 118 27.90 -13.81 -10.27
C LEU A 118 27.61 -14.46 -8.92
N ILE A 119 27.20 -15.73 -8.94
CA ILE A 119 26.99 -16.55 -7.74
C ILE A 119 27.60 -17.93 -7.90
N PHE A 120 27.91 -18.57 -6.79
CA PHE A 120 28.43 -19.94 -6.76
C PHE A 120 27.90 -20.68 -5.53
N ASP A 121 27.93 -22.01 -5.58
CA ASP A 121 27.61 -22.84 -4.42
C ASP A 121 28.91 -23.21 -3.67
N GLU A 122 28.95 -22.96 -2.37
CA GLU A 122 29.97 -23.41 -1.44
C GLU A 122 29.30 -24.32 -0.41
N GLY A 123 29.48 -25.63 -0.58
CA GLY A 123 28.74 -26.63 0.20
C GLY A 123 27.23 -26.48 0.02
N GLU A 124 26.51 -26.30 1.13
CA GLU A 124 25.04 -26.13 1.13
C GLU A 124 24.59 -24.66 0.97
N ARG A 125 25.51 -23.74 0.64
CA ARG A 125 25.22 -22.31 0.56
C ARG A 125 25.48 -21.76 -0.83
N THR A 126 24.62 -20.87 -1.29
CA THR A 126 24.85 -20.03 -2.47
C THR A 126 25.35 -18.66 -2.01
N LEU A 127 26.50 -18.22 -2.53
CA LEU A 127 27.15 -16.94 -2.23
C LEU A 127 27.35 -16.12 -3.51
N LEU A 128 27.51 -14.81 -3.35
CA LEU A 128 27.99 -13.93 -4.42
C LEU A 128 29.49 -14.11 -4.61
N THR A 129 29.94 -14.11 -5.87
CA THR A 129 31.34 -13.86 -6.22
C THR A 129 31.73 -12.40 -5.91
N GLU A 130 32.99 -12.04 -6.08
CA GLU A 130 33.41 -10.65 -5.95
C GLU A 130 32.68 -9.74 -6.95
N GLU A 131 32.54 -10.19 -8.20
CA GLU A 131 31.82 -9.44 -9.23
C GLU A 131 30.31 -9.37 -8.93
N GLY A 132 29.70 -10.49 -8.56
CA GLY A 132 28.31 -10.51 -8.15
C GLY A 132 28.03 -9.58 -6.96
N ARG A 133 28.98 -9.44 -6.03
CA ARG A 133 28.92 -8.51 -4.90
C ARG A 133 28.99 -7.07 -5.36
N LYS A 134 29.93 -6.71 -6.23
CA LYS A 134 30.02 -5.36 -6.80
C LYS A 134 28.70 -4.94 -7.46
N ILE A 135 28.11 -5.82 -8.26
CA ILE A 135 26.81 -5.57 -8.91
C ILE A 135 25.69 -5.50 -7.87
N ALA A 136 25.57 -6.47 -6.95
CA ALA A 136 24.52 -6.47 -5.94
C ALA A 136 24.57 -5.23 -5.04
N ASP A 137 25.75 -4.75 -4.67
CA ASP A 137 25.92 -3.55 -3.85
C ASP A 137 25.50 -2.29 -4.62
N LYS A 138 25.84 -2.18 -5.92
CA LYS A 138 25.37 -1.10 -6.81
C LYS A 138 23.84 -1.03 -6.88
N TYR A 139 23.17 -2.18 -6.90
CA TYR A 139 21.72 -2.29 -7.05
C TYR A 139 20.98 -2.55 -5.72
N LEU A 140 21.65 -2.43 -4.58
CA LEU A 140 21.06 -2.60 -3.25
C LEU A 140 19.79 -1.76 -3.02
N PRO A 141 19.67 -0.50 -3.52
CA PRO A 141 18.44 0.29 -3.46
C PRO A 141 17.17 -0.42 -3.97
N LEU A 142 17.28 -1.35 -4.93
CA LEU A 142 16.13 -2.10 -5.43
C LEU A 142 15.41 -2.86 -4.32
N TRP A 143 16.16 -3.35 -3.33
CA TRP A 143 15.57 -4.03 -2.17
C TRP A 143 14.72 -3.09 -1.32
N GLU A 144 15.17 -1.84 -1.16
CA GLU A 144 14.43 -0.82 -0.40
C GLU A 144 13.15 -0.44 -1.13
N ILE A 145 13.23 -0.19 -2.43
CA ILE A 145 12.08 0.13 -3.31
C ILE A 145 11.04 -0.98 -3.29
N HIS A 146 11.48 -2.24 -3.41
CA HIS A 146 10.61 -3.43 -3.35
C HIS A 146 9.89 -3.58 -2.00
N SER A 147 10.58 -3.21 -0.92
CA SER A 147 10.09 -3.43 0.45
C SER A 147 8.95 -2.49 0.84
N ILE A 148 8.75 -1.40 0.10
CA ILE A 148 7.68 -0.42 0.34
C ILE A 148 6.32 -1.01 -0.04
N LYS A 149 5.35 -0.91 0.87
CA LYS A 149 3.99 -1.48 0.72
C LYS A 149 2.91 -0.41 0.64
N GLN A 150 3.13 0.74 1.27
CA GLN A 150 2.19 1.85 1.40
C GLN A 150 2.14 2.78 0.18
N TYR A 151 3.09 2.65 -0.75
CA TYR A 151 3.19 3.47 -1.94
C TYR A 151 3.39 2.61 -3.19
N PRO A 152 2.71 2.91 -4.31
CA PRO A 152 2.86 2.20 -5.58
C PRO A 152 4.24 2.46 -6.24
N THR A 153 5.26 1.73 -5.80
CA THR A 153 6.63 1.79 -6.34
C THR A 153 6.78 1.08 -7.69
N ASN A 154 7.74 1.53 -8.49
CA ASN A 154 8.18 0.94 -9.75
C ASN A 154 9.72 0.99 -9.83
N LEU A 155 10.36 -0.16 -10.04
CA LEU A 155 11.82 -0.26 -10.02
C LEU A 155 12.49 0.69 -11.03
N ASP A 156 12.03 0.71 -12.28
CA ASP A 156 12.63 1.50 -13.36
C ASP A 156 12.47 3.00 -13.20
N ILE A 157 11.35 3.43 -12.61
CA ILE A 157 11.04 4.85 -12.39
C ILE A 157 11.75 5.37 -11.13
N ASP A 158 11.77 4.58 -10.07
CA ASP A 158 12.21 5.03 -8.74
C ASP A 158 13.72 4.84 -8.53
N PHE A 159 14.32 3.78 -9.09
CA PHE A 159 15.75 3.47 -8.93
C PHE A 159 16.70 4.60 -9.34
N PRO A 160 16.54 5.27 -10.50
CA PRO A 160 17.54 6.23 -11.00
C PRO A 160 17.73 7.47 -10.12
N LYS A 161 16.72 7.78 -9.29
CA LYS A 161 16.71 8.95 -8.40
C LYS A 161 16.55 8.54 -6.94
N TRP A 162 16.86 7.28 -6.61
CA TRP A 162 16.59 6.74 -5.29
C TRP A 162 17.45 7.43 -4.24
N ASP A 163 16.78 8.03 -3.26
CA ASP A 163 17.36 8.46 -2.00
C ASP A 163 16.32 8.25 -0.90
N LYS A 164 16.65 7.41 0.09
CA LYS A 164 15.69 6.96 1.09
C LYS A 164 15.11 8.13 1.90
N ASN A 165 15.95 9.10 2.28
CA ASN A 165 15.50 10.21 3.11
C ASN A 165 14.57 11.15 2.31
N ASN A 166 14.91 11.46 1.07
CA ASN A 166 14.07 12.27 0.19
C ASN A 166 12.76 11.55 -0.16
N PHE A 167 12.80 10.24 -0.37
CA PHE A 167 11.61 9.43 -0.58
C PHE A 167 10.68 9.47 0.65
N ASP A 168 11.22 9.23 1.86
CA ASP A 168 10.42 9.29 3.09
C ASP A 168 9.84 10.68 3.32
N LEU A 169 10.62 11.73 3.06
CA LEU A 169 10.15 13.12 3.15
C LEU A 169 8.98 13.37 2.21
N MET A 170 9.06 12.91 0.96
CA MET A 170 7.99 13.02 -0.02
C MET A 170 6.72 12.30 0.47
N ILE A 171 6.84 11.07 0.98
CA ILE A 171 5.71 10.29 1.48
C ILE A 171 5.03 11.00 2.64
N TYR A 172 5.77 11.44 3.67
CA TYR A 172 5.16 12.14 4.80
C TYR A 172 4.46 13.44 4.37
N GLN A 173 5.01 14.17 3.40
CA GLN A 173 4.35 15.37 2.87
C GLN A 173 3.02 15.04 2.17
N MET A 174 2.99 13.96 1.39
CA MET A 174 1.76 13.47 0.75
C MET A 174 0.74 12.99 1.78
N GLU A 175 1.17 12.25 2.81
CA GLU A 175 0.29 11.78 3.88
C GLU A 175 -0.27 12.92 4.74
N ILE A 176 0.55 13.94 5.07
CA ILE A 176 0.06 15.16 5.74
C ILE A 176 -1.05 15.81 4.92
N ARG A 177 -0.87 15.92 3.59
CA ARG A 177 -1.90 16.48 2.71
C ARG A 177 -3.18 15.63 2.74
N TYR A 178 -3.06 14.31 2.59
CA TYR A 178 -4.19 13.39 2.64
C TYR A 178 -4.96 13.52 3.96
N TYR A 179 -4.28 13.40 5.10
CA TYR A 179 -4.93 13.47 6.41
C TYR A 179 -5.51 14.86 6.69
N SER A 180 -4.88 15.92 6.20
CA SER A 180 -5.45 17.28 6.30
C SER A 180 -6.76 17.41 5.52
N ASP A 181 -6.84 16.82 4.34
CA ASP A 181 -8.06 16.85 3.52
C ASP A 181 -9.12 15.88 4.08
N HIS A 182 -8.72 14.75 4.66
CA HIS A 182 -9.64 13.79 5.28
C HIS A 182 -10.24 14.33 6.57
N ALA A 183 -9.46 15.02 7.41
CA ALA A 183 -9.98 15.71 8.60
C ALA A 183 -11.05 16.77 8.23
N LYS A 184 -10.86 17.51 7.13
CA LYS A 184 -11.88 18.45 6.61
C LYS A 184 -13.13 17.72 6.13
N PHE A 185 -12.96 16.57 5.48
CA PHE A 185 -14.08 15.71 5.07
C PHE A 185 -14.87 15.19 6.27
N CYS A 186 -14.21 14.66 7.30
CA CYS A 186 -14.85 14.23 8.55
C CYS A 186 -15.65 15.38 9.19
N LYS A 187 -15.07 16.59 9.24
CA LYS A 187 -15.79 17.78 9.73
C LYS A 187 -17.06 18.08 8.94
N LYS A 188 -17.03 18.00 7.60
CA LYS A 188 -18.24 18.20 6.78
C LYS A 188 -19.34 17.20 7.09
N LEU A 189 -18.98 15.95 7.40
CA LEU A 189 -19.95 14.92 7.79
C LEU A 189 -20.53 15.18 9.17
N VAL A 190 -19.70 15.52 10.15
CA VAL A 190 -20.16 15.94 11.49
C VAL A 190 -21.11 17.14 11.38
N ASP A 191 -20.74 18.17 10.61
CA ASP A 191 -21.58 19.35 10.39
C ASP A 191 -22.91 18.98 9.70
N TYR A 192 -22.89 18.03 8.75
CA TYR A 192 -24.10 17.53 8.10
C TYR A 192 -25.03 16.81 9.07
N PHE A 193 -24.52 15.84 9.84
CA PHE A 193 -25.32 15.08 10.80
C PHE A 193 -25.90 15.98 11.90
N ASN A 194 -25.11 16.92 12.42
CA ASN A 194 -25.60 17.92 13.38
C ASN A 194 -26.72 18.79 12.78
N SER A 195 -26.68 19.09 11.47
CA SER A 195 -27.71 19.90 10.82
C SER A 195 -29.08 19.21 10.69
N LEU A 196 -29.15 17.90 10.92
CA LEU A 196 -30.41 17.14 10.89
C LEU A 196 -31.28 17.41 12.12
N ASN A 197 -30.74 18.07 13.16
CA ASN A 197 -31.42 18.35 14.43
C ASN A 197 -32.12 17.09 15.00
N ALA A 198 -31.38 15.99 15.00
CA ALA A 198 -31.90 14.69 15.39
C ALA A 198 -32.32 14.67 16.87
N PRO A 199 -33.44 14.02 17.22
CA PRO A 199 -33.80 13.83 18.62
C PRO A 199 -32.76 12.94 19.32
N GLU A 200 -32.65 13.05 20.65
CA GLU A 200 -31.71 12.26 21.46
C GLU A 200 -31.88 10.73 21.28
N SER A 201 -33.07 10.28 20.88
CA SER A 201 -33.37 8.88 20.58
C SER A 201 -32.75 8.36 19.28
N ALA A 202 -32.25 9.23 18.40
CA ALA A 202 -31.68 8.88 17.09
C ALA A 202 -30.22 8.42 17.21
N GLN A 203 -30.00 7.30 17.90
CA GLN A 203 -28.68 6.77 18.24
C GLN A 203 -27.75 6.65 17.03
N LYS A 204 -28.27 6.23 15.86
CA LYS A 204 -27.48 6.07 14.64
C LYS A 204 -26.80 7.36 14.21
N ILE A 205 -27.46 8.52 14.35
CA ILE A 205 -26.87 9.81 13.97
C ILE A 205 -25.72 10.17 14.92
N TYR A 206 -25.90 9.93 16.23
CA TYR A 206 -24.84 10.17 17.20
C TYR A 206 -23.65 9.23 17.02
N ASP A 207 -23.89 7.96 16.65
CA ASP A 207 -22.84 7.01 16.33
C ASP A 207 -22.02 7.47 15.12
N GLU A 208 -22.67 7.94 14.06
CA GLU A 208 -21.99 8.52 12.88
C GLU A 208 -21.18 9.76 13.25
N ILE A 209 -21.75 10.69 14.04
CA ILE A 209 -21.03 11.88 14.52
C ILE A 209 -19.78 11.47 15.30
N ASN A 210 -19.91 10.55 16.25
CA ASN A 210 -18.80 10.08 17.07
C ASN A 210 -17.73 9.38 16.23
N TYR A 211 -18.14 8.58 15.24
CA TYR A 211 -17.22 7.94 14.30
C TYR A 211 -16.36 8.98 13.56
N TYR A 212 -16.97 9.98 12.92
CA TYR A 212 -16.22 10.99 12.16
C TYR A 212 -15.43 11.95 13.04
N ILE A 213 -15.87 12.24 14.27
CA ILE A 213 -15.05 12.96 15.26
C ILE A 213 -13.78 12.16 15.57
N ASN A 214 -13.91 10.86 15.83
CA ASN A 214 -12.78 10.00 16.16
C ASN A 214 -11.80 9.85 14.98
N GLU A 215 -12.30 9.64 13.76
CA GLU A 215 -11.49 9.59 12.55
C GLU A 215 -10.75 10.92 12.32
N GLY A 216 -11.45 12.06 12.43
CA GLY A 216 -10.84 13.38 12.29
C GLY A 216 -9.76 13.66 13.34
N ASN A 217 -9.98 13.27 14.60
CA ASN A 217 -8.98 13.41 15.67
C ASN A 217 -7.76 12.51 15.42
N SER A 218 -7.98 11.29 14.95
CA SER A 218 -6.91 10.36 14.55
C SER A 218 -6.05 10.96 13.43
N ASP A 219 -6.67 11.57 12.42
CA ASP A 219 -5.96 12.24 11.34
C ASP A 219 -5.12 13.42 11.85
N LEU A 220 -5.67 14.25 12.74
CA LEU A 220 -4.95 15.36 13.35
C LEU A 220 -3.72 14.89 14.14
N ALA A 221 -3.82 13.77 14.86
CA ALA A 221 -2.70 13.17 15.57
C ALA A 221 -1.61 12.69 14.60
N LYS A 222 -1.97 12.04 13.50
CA LYS A 222 -1.01 11.63 12.45
C LYS A 222 -0.33 12.82 11.79
N ILE A 223 -1.07 13.90 11.51
CA ILE A 223 -0.50 15.13 10.94
C ILE A 223 0.56 15.71 11.87
N ALA A 224 0.33 15.72 13.19
CA ALA A 224 1.30 16.22 14.16
C ALA A 224 2.58 15.36 14.16
N ASP A 225 2.44 14.03 14.25
CA ASP A 225 3.57 13.08 14.19
C ASP A 225 4.38 13.22 12.88
N TYR A 226 3.70 13.30 11.74
CA TYR A 226 4.39 13.42 10.45
C TYR A 226 5.07 14.77 10.26
N LYS A 227 4.53 15.86 10.81
CA LYS A 227 5.21 17.16 10.79
C LYS A 227 6.53 17.11 11.55
N GLU A 228 6.58 16.42 12.68
CA GLU A 228 7.82 16.21 13.43
C GLU A 228 8.83 15.39 12.62
N LYS A 229 8.39 14.28 12.02
CA LYS A 229 9.25 13.44 11.16
C LYS A 229 9.78 14.20 9.93
N VAL A 230 8.97 15.08 9.34
CA VAL A 230 9.38 15.96 8.24
C VAL A 230 10.49 16.92 8.67
N THR A 231 10.40 17.50 9.88
CA THR A 231 11.44 18.38 10.42
C THR A 231 12.75 17.61 10.59
N ILE A 232 12.72 16.46 11.25
CA ILE A 232 13.91 15.60 11.47
C ILE A 232 14.55 15.19 10.13
N LEU A 233 13.75 14.79 9.15
CA LEU A 233 14.27 14.39 7.84
C LEU A 233 14.91 15.56 7.08
N LYS A 234 14.33 16.75 7.15
CA LYS A 234 14.90 17.95 6.52
C LYS A 234 16.25 18.30 7.13
N GLU A 235 16.39 18.22 8.46
CA GLU A 235 17.67 18.42 9.15
C GLU A 235 18.72 17.42 8.67
N LYS A 236 18.38 16.12 8.69
CA LYS A 236 19.28 15.05 8.22
C LYS A 236 19.71 15.22 6.75
N ILE A 237 18.80 15.63 5.88
CA ILE A 237 19.11 15.89 4.46
C ILE A 237 20.07 17.09 4.34
N ASN A 238 19.85 18.16 5.10
CA ASN A 238 20.71 19.34 5.09
C ASN A 238 22.12 19.03 5.62
N GLU A 239 22.23 18.29 6.72
CA GLU A 239 23.53 17.81 7.25
C GLU A 239 24.29 16.98 6.21
N THR A 240 23.58 16.09 5.51
CA THR A 240 24.18 15.25 4.46
C THR A 240 24.71 16.08 3.30
N LYS A 241 24.01 17.16 2.90
CA LYS A 241 24.45 18.08 1.85
C LYS A 241 25.69 18.87 2.28
N GLN A 242 25.69 19.40 3.50
CA GLN A 242 26.85 20.12 4.05
C GLN A 242 28.11 19.23 4.09
N LEU A 243 27.97 17.96 4.49
CA LEU A 243 29.08 16.99 4.49
C LEU A 243 29.61 16.68 3.08
N LYS A 244 28.78 16.81 2.05
CA LYS A 244 29.14 16.59 0.64
C LYS A 244 29.64 17.84 -0.07
N GLY A 245 29.57 19.02 0.56
CA GLY A 245 29.91 20.30 -0.07
C GLY A 245 28.91 20.75 -1.13
N GLU A 246 27.64 20.31 -1.00
CA GLU A 246 26.50 20.67 -1.86
C GLU A 246 25.64 21.78 -1.27
#